data_AF-A0A955V371-F1
#
_entry.id   AF-A0A955V371-F1
#
_cell.length_a   1.000
_cell.length_b   1.000
_cell.length_c   1.000
_cell.angle_alpha   90.00
_cell.angle_beta   90.00
_cell.angle_gamma   90.00
#
_symmetry.space_group_name_H-M   'P 1'
#
loop_
_entity.id
_entity.type
_entity.pdbx_description
1 polymer ?
#
loop_
_entity_poly.entity_id
_entity_poly.type
_entity_poly.pdbx_seq_one_letter_code
_entity_poly.pdbx_strand_id
1 'polypeptide(L)'
;MKRHFLRGMSPFPLGSPGNTGDGVRMAMQAGADLRNMNEAWGMTVYAAEARANQARGIGPSLSAEVEKRAAGSIVVNRYGERFANEAGDYDSTWRTYFSWENWGELAQRNLPAFALFDARVRRDATIAGRRAGEPLPDWVVEAPTLAALAAKLGIDAPALEATVRAFNRHARDGRDPRFHRGESHYDRFGEDDVRGVLGPLAEPPFYGAELAVGDIGTCGGPRVDPRARVLDPFGRWIRGLYASGNNAGIGSPGASYGGGGGTIGPALTFAYLAGRELGSTP
;
A
#
# COMPACT_ATOMS: atom_id res chain seq x y z
N MET A 1 -18.11 -1.89 5.28
CA MET A 1 -17.57 -3.18 4.81
C MET A 1 -16.18 -3.49 5.38
N LYS A 2 -15.18 -2.61 5.24
CA LYS A 2 -13.80 -2.88 5.72
C LYS A 2 -13.68 -3.42 7.15
N ARG A 3 -14.37 -2.77 8.11
CA ARG A 3 -14.39 -3.19 9.53
C ARG A 3 -14.97 -4.59 9.77
N HIS A 4 -15.78 -5.11 8.87
CA HIS A 4 -16.42 -6.41 9.03
C HIS A 4 -15.61 -7.56 8.43
N PHE A 5 -14.80 -7.30 7.41
CA PHE A 5 -14.18 -8.36 6.62
C PHE A 5 -12.66 -8.30 6.53
N LEU A 6 -12.03 -7.12 6.58
CA LEU A 6 -10.58 -7.03 6.45
C LEU A 6 -9.88 -7.50 7.73
N ARG A 7 -8.74 -8.18 7.57
CA ARG A 7 -7.92 -8.70 8.68
C ARG A 7 -7.25 -7.61 9.52
N GLY A 8 -7.13 -6.41 8.99
CA GLY A 8 -6.57 -5.26 9.67
C GLY A 8 -7.17 -3.98 9.14
N MET A 9 -7.04 -2.91 9.91
CA MET A 9 -7.55 -1.61 9.50
C MET A 9 -6.71 -1.02 8.37
N SER A 10 -7.39 -0.59 7.31
CA SER A 10 -6.87 0.32 6.30
C SER A 10 -7.70 1.61 6.34
N PRO A 11 -7.32 2.56 7.21
CA PRO A 11 -8.15 3.73 7.51
C PRO A 11 -8.11 4.81 6.43
N PHE A 12 -7.14 4.78 5.51
CA PHE A 12 -6.91 5.84 4.52
C PHE A 12 -7.21 5.36 3.09
N PRO A 13 -8.49 5.37 2.65
CA PRO A 13 -8.84 5.05 1.27
C PRO A 13 -8.45 6.18 0.30
N LEU A 14 -7.96 5.80 -0.89
CA LEU A 14 -7.90 6.67 -2.06
C LEU A 14 -9.28 6.90 -2.69
N GLY A 15 -10.18 5.93 -2.51
CA GLY A 15 -11.54 5.99 -3.07
C GLY A 15 -12.41 7.08 -2.46
N SER A 16 -13.49 7.43 -3.18
CA SER A 16 -14.48 8.42 -2.74
C SER A 16 -15.06 8.10 -1.35
N PRO A 17 -15.34 9.12 -0.50
CA PRO A 17 -16.06 8.95 0.76
C PRO A 17 -17.42 8.26 0.61
N GLY A 18 -18.04 8.34 -0.57
CA GLY A 18 -19.31 7.64 -0.88
C GLY A 18 -19.19 6.12 -1.02
N ASN A 19 -17.98 5.56 -1.02
CA ASN A 19 -17.74 4.11 -1.12
C ASN A 19 -17.93 3.41 0.23
N THR A 20 -19.16 3.41 0.72
CA THR A 20 -19.58 2.87 2.03
C THR A 20 -19.95 1.38 1.98
N GLY A 21 -20.09 0.82 0.78
CA GLY A 21 -20.43 -0.58 0.51
C GLY A 21 -21.92 -0.88 0.41
N ASP A 22 -22.75 0.13 0.12
CA ASP A 22 -24.20 -0.03 0.00
C ASP A 22 -24.60 -1.00 -1.11
N GLY A 23 -23.88 -0.97 -2.24
CA GLY A 23 -24.04 -1.94 -3.34
C GLY A 23 -23.86 -3.39 -2.89
N VAL A 24 -22.85 -3.66 -2.07
CA VAL A 24 -22.61 -5.00 -1.52
C VAL A 24 -23.73 -5.41 -0.56
N ARG A 25 -24.20 -4.49 0.31
CA ARG A 25 -25.31 -4.77 1.23
C ARG A 25 -26.61 -5.09 0.49
N MET A 26 -26.93 -4.34 -0.56
CA MET A 26 -28.09 -4.60 -1.41
C MET A 26 -28.02 -5.98 -2.05
N ALA A 27 -26.84 -6.37 -2.57
CA ALA A 27 -26.65 -7.70 -3.15
C ALA A 27 -26.74 -8.82 -2.09
N MET A 28 -26.18 -8.62 -0.88
CA MET A 28 -26.35 -9.54 0.23
C MET A 28 -27.82 -9.76 0.58
N GLN A 29 -28.61 -8.68 0.64
CA GLN A 29 -30.05 -8.75 0.91
C GLN A 29 -30.80 -9.52 -0.18
N ALA A 30 -30.33 -9.47 -1.43
CA ALA A 30 -30.87 -10.26 -2.55
C ALA A 30 -30.43 -11.74 -2.54
N GLY A 31 -29.56 -12.15 -1.61
CA GLY A 31 -29.07 -13.53 -1.48
C GLY A 31 -27.78 -13.83 -2.24
N ALA A 32 -26.98 -12.82 -2.57
CA ALA A 32 -25.73 -13.01 -3.30
C ALA A 32 -24.67 -13.78 -2.49
N ASP A 33 -23.95 -14.67 -3.17
CA ASP A 33 -22.65 -15.19 -2.71
C ASP A 33 -21.62 -14.06 -2.73
N LEU A 34 -20.68 -14.08 -1.79
CA LEU A 34 -19.64 -13.08 -1.65
C LEU A 34 -18.27 -13.69 -1.90
N ARG A 35 -17.38 -12.91 -2.50
CA ARG A 35 -16.00 -13.33 -2.79
C ARG A 35 -15.01 -12.23 -2.44
N ASN A 36 -13.82 -12.62 -2.00
CA ASN A 36 -12.67 -11.75 -1.70
C ASN A 36 -12.97 -10.61 -0.69
N MET A 37 -13.97 -10.79 0.17
CA MET A 37 -14.40 -9.74 1.12
C MET A 37 -13.30 -9.33 2.10
N ASN A 38 -12.36 -10.24 2.38
CA ASN A 38 -11.23 -10.06 3.27
C ASN A 38 -10.02 -9.38 2.61
N GLU A 39 -10.17 -8.86 1.38
CA GLU A 39 -9.09 -8.33 0.58
C GLU A 39 -9.36 -6.86 0.15
N ALA A 40 -8.27 -6.10 0.07
CA ALA A 40 -8.22 -4.75 -0.46
C ALA A 40 -6.90 -4.58 -1.21
N TRP A 41 -6.83 -3.56 -2.07
CA TRP A 41 -5.58 -3.22 -2.75
C TRP A 41 -4.81 -2.23 -1.92
N GLY A 42 -3.76 -2.72 -1.29
CA GLY A 42 -2.98 -1.99 -0.31
C GLY A 42 -2.14 -0.87 -0.90
N MET A 43 -1.81 0.13 -0.08
CA MET A 43 -0.75 1.08 -0.37
C MET A 43 -0.21 1.71 0.92
N THR A 44 0.97 2.30 0.85
CA THR A 44 1.57 3.05 1.96
C THR A 44 1.29 4.54 1.81
N VAL A 45 1.01 5.22 2.92
CA VAL A 45 0.74 6.67 2.95
C VAL A 45 1.53 7.35 4.07
N TYR A 46 1.81 8.64 3.95
CA TYR A 46 2.31 9.43 5.08
C TYR A 46 1.17 9.65 6.08
N ALA A 47 1.35 9.23 7.33
CA ALA A 47 0.26 9.18 8.30
C ALA A 47 -0.35 10.56 8.57
N ALA A 48 0.50 11.58 8.76
CA ALA A 48 0.05 12.95 9.04
C ALA A 48 -0.69 13.58 7.84
N GLU A 49 -0.15 13.44 6.63
CA GLU A 49 -0.81 13.92 5.40
C GLU A 49 -2.16 13.20 5.18
N ALA A 50 -2.19 11.88 5.33
CA ALA A 50 -3.40 11.10 5.12
C ALA A 50 -4.51 11.48 6.11
N ARG A 51 -4.18 11.71 7.39
CA ARG A 51 -5.13 12.22 8.40
C ARG A 51 -5.65 13.61 8.01
N ALA A 52 -4.77 14.52 7.59
CA ALA A 52 -5.15 15.87 7.20
C ALA A 52 -6.05 15.90 5.94
N ASN A 53 -5.74 15.07 4.93
CA ASN A 53 -6.56 14.94 3.73
C ASN A 53 -7.92 14.32 4.04
N GLN A 54 -7.95 13.27 4.86
CA GLN A 54 -9.20 12.61 5.26
C GLN A 54 -10.15 13.58 5.99
N ALA A 55 -9.63 14.45 6.87
CA ALA A 55 -10.42 15.47 7.55
C ALA A 55 -11.08 16.48 6.58
N ARG A 56 -10.54 16.60 5.35
CA ARG A 56 -11.05 17.46 4.27
C ARG A 56 -11.88 16.68 3.24
N GLY A 57 -12.11 15.38 3.45
CA GLY A 57 -12.79 14.51 2.48
C GLY A 57 -11.98 14.19 1.23
N ILE A 58 -10.65 14.33 1.29
CA ILE A 58 -9.73 14.08 0.19
C ILE A 58 -8.96 12.77 0.46
N GLY A 59 -8.69 12.00 -0.59
CA GLY A 59 -7.83 10.82 -0.49
C GLY A 59 -6.37 11.19 -0.14
N PRO A 60 -5.57 10.24 0.36
CA PRO A 60 -4.14 10.45 0.58
C PRO A 60 -3.38 10.65 -0.75
N SER A 61 -2.18 11.22 -0.69
CA SER A 61 -1.24 11.25 -1.82
C SER A 61 -0.63 9.87 -2.06
N LEU A 62 -0.07 9.66 -3.25
CA LEU A 62 0.78 8.51 -3.59
C LEU A 62 2.27 8.75 -3.24
N SER A 63 2.62 9.91 -2.68
CA SER A 63 4.00 10.30 -2.39
C SER A 63 4.76 9.25 -1.59
N ALA A 64 4.19 8.75 -0.47
CA ALA A 64 4.86 7.76 0.36
C ALA A 64 5.13 6.43 -0.39
N GLU A 65 4.20 6.00 -1.25
CA GLU A 65 4.34 4.78 -2.03
C GLU A 65 5.46 4.90 -3.08
N VAL A 66 5.63 6.08 -3.68
CA VAL A 66 6.68 6.36 -4.66
C VAL A 66 8.03 6.56 -3.96
N GLU A 67 8.08 7.39 -2.93
CA GLU A 67 9.33 7.87 -2.32
C GLU A 67 10.05 6.78 -1.52
N LYS A 68 9.33 5.83 -0.90
CA LYS A 68 9.96 4.69 -0.21
C LYS A 68 10.83 3.81 -1.12
N ARG A 69 10.69 3.95 -2.45
CA ARG A 69 11.45 3.19 -3.45
C ARG A 69 12.81 3.83 -3.78
N ALA A 70 13.00 5.11 -3.43
CA ALA A 70 14.20 5.87 -3.79
C ALA A 70 15.48 5.19 -3.29
N ALA A 71 16.52 5.15 -4.13
CA ALA A 71 17.85 4.76 -3.64
C ALA A 71 18.30 5.71 -2.53
N GLY A 72 18.70 5.18 -1.37
CA GLY A 72 19.01 5.98 -0.17
C GLY A 72 17.84 6.15 0.79
N SER A 73 16.73 5.44 0.56
CA SER A 73 15.64 5.31 1.52
C SER A 73 15.47 3.88 2.02
N ILE A 74 14.95 3.73 3.24
CA ILE A 74 14.49 2.46 3.81
C ILE A 74 13.21 2.68 4.60
N VAL A 75 12.49 1.59 4.89
CA VAL A 75 11.37 1.61 5.83
C VAL A 75 11.70 0.72 7.03
N VAL A 76 11.48 1.25 8.24
CA VAL A 76 11.71 0.52 9.49
C VAL A 76 10.48 0.54 10.39
N ASN A 77 10.33 -0.46 11.26
CA ASN A 77 9.34 -0.46 12.33
C ASN A 77 9.85 0.30 13.58
N ARG A 78 9.05 0.36 14.65
CA ARG A 78 9.44 0.96 15.96
C ARG A 78 10.71 0.37 16.59
N TYR A 79 11.08 -0.86 16.23
CA TYR A 79 12.29 -1.52 16.71
C TYR A 79 13.53 -1.20 15.85
N GLY A 80 13.43 -0.30 14.87
CA GLY A 80 14.53 0.06 13.98
C GLY A 80 14.87 -1.03 12.96
N GLU A 81 13.96 -1.96 12.69
CA GLU A 81 14.17 -3.08 11.78
C GLU A 81 13.45 -2.87 10.45
N ARG A 82 14.15 -3.12 9.34
CA ARG A 82 13.50 -3.34 8.04
C ARG A 82 12.69 -4.63 8.07
N PHE A 83 11.57 -4.64 7.34
CA PHE A 83 10.65 -5.79 7.30
C PHE A 83 10.12 -6.14 5.90
N ALA A 84 10.53 -5.40 4.86
CA ALA A 84 10.06 -5.62 3.50
C ALA A 84 11.07 -5.09 2.46
N ASN A 85 10.84 -5.48 1.20
CA ASN A 85 11.42 -4.83 0.04
C ASN A 85 10.66 -3.53 -0.25
N GLU A 86 11.28 -2.37 -0.01
CA GLU A 86 10.58 -1.08 -0.18
C GLU A 86 10.29 -0.73 -1.64
N ALA A 87 11.05 -1.31 -2.58
CA ALA A 87 10.88 -1.13 -4.03
C ALA A 87 9.91 -2.15 -4.65
N GLY A 88 9.45 -3.14 -3.89
CA GLY A 88 8.54 -4.19 -4.34
C GLY A 88 7.15 -3.66 -4.72
N ASP A 89 6.30 -4.56 -5.21
CA ASP A 89 4.92 -4.20 -5.53
C ASP A 89 4.17 -3.75 -4.27
N TYR A 90 3.31 -2.76 -4.46
CA TYR A 90 2.69 -2.05 -3.35
C TYR A 90 1.76 -2.94 -2.51
N ASP A 91 1.09 -3.91 -3.13
CA ASP A 91 0.11 -4.75 -2.45
C ASP A 91 0.81 -5.80 -1.57
N SER A 92 1.82 -6.49 -2.11
CA SER A 92 2.62 -7.45 -1.33
C SER A 92 3.39 -6.74 -0.21
N THR A 93 3.96 -5.57 -0.50
CA THR A 93 4.65 -4.74 0.51
C THR A 93 3.68 -4.31 1.61
N TRP A 94 2.48 -3.84 1.24
CA TRP A 94 1.44 -3.44 2.20
C TRP A 94 1.02 -4.56 3.15
N ARG A 95 0.96 -5.82 2.66
CA ARG A 95 0.61 -6.97 3.50
C ARG A 95 1.61 -7.20 4.64
N THR A 96 2.89 -6.85 4.46
CA THR A 96 3.93 -7.03 5.48
C THR A 96 3.69 -6.19 6.74
N TYR A 97 2.96 -5.08 6.65
CA TYR A 97 2.62 -4.22 7.78
C TYR A 97 1.67 -4.88 8.78
N PHE A 98 0.91 -5.91 8.35
CA PHE A 98 -0.08 -6.60 9.17
C PHE A 98 0.47 -7.82 9.93
N SER A 99 1.79 -7.95 10.01
CA SER A 99 2.44 -8.98 10.85
C SER A 99 2.14 -8.71 12.32
N TRP A 100 1.58 -9.71 13.02
CA TRP A 100 1.23 -9.61 14.44
C TRP A 100 2.38 -10.08 15.33
N GLU A 101 2.57 -9.38 16.45
CA GLU A 101 3.34 -9.91 17.56
C GLU A 101 2.51 -10.95 18.31
N ASN A 102 3.10 -12.13 18.52
CA ASN A 102 2.49 -13.23 19.28
C ASN A 102 3.11 -13.37 20.68
N TRP A 103 3.85 -12.34 21.12
CA TRP A 103 4.44 -12.23 22.45
C TRP A 103 4.46 -10.74 22.85
N GLY A 104 4.44 -10.45 24.15
CA GLY A 104 4.41 -9.07 24.65
C GLY A 104 3.06 -8.39 24.40
N GLU A 105 3.09 -7.16 23.88
CA GLU A 105 1.87 -6.46 23.46
C GLU A 105 1.34 -7.07 22.17
N LEU A 106 0.15 -7.69 22.23
CA LEU A 106 -0.52 -8.31 21.08
C LEU A 106 -1.00 -7.25 20.09
N ALA A 107 -0.06 -6.71 19.31
CA ALA A 107 -0.25 -5.62 18.37
C ALA A 107 0.45 -5.93 17.03
N GLN A 108 0.23 -5.06 16.04
CA GLN A 108 0.96 -5.13 14.78
C GLN A 108 2.41 -4.76 15.01
N ARG A 109 3.34 -5.66 14.64
CA ARG A 109 4.78 -5.47 14.82
C ARG A 109 5.32 -4.28 14.04
N ASN A 110 4.84 -4.14 12.81
CA ASN A 110 5.38 -3.20 11.83
C ASN A 110 4.58 -1.89 11.77
N LEU A 111 3.71 -1.64 12.75
CA LEU A 111 2.98 -0.38 12.90
C LEU A 111 3.17 0.15 14.33
N PRO A 112 3.67 1.38 14.52
CA PRO A 112 4.04 2.35 13.48
C PRO A 112 5.30 1.93 12.69
N ALA A 113 5.39 2.44 11.47
CA ALA A 113 6.54 2.33 10.58
C ALA A 113 6.99 3.71 10.12
N PHE A 114 8.24 3.82 9.70
CA PHE A 114 8.87 5.08 9.33
C PHE A 114 9.65 4.94 8.03
N ALA A 115 9.37 5.80 7.06
CA ALA A 115 10.23 5.99 5.91
C ALA A 115 11.38 6.90 6.31
N LEU A 116 12.61 6.48 6.01
CA LEU A 116 13.83 7.21 6.31
C LEU A 116 14.55 7.56 5.02
N PHE A 117 15.13 8.76 4.96
CA PHE A 117 15.82 9.31 3.81
C PHE A 117 17.09 10.04 4.25
N ASP A 118 17.98 10.29 3.30
CA ASP A 118 19.19 11.09 3.51
C ASP A 118 19.19 12.38 2.65
N ALA A 119 20.21 13.22 2.81
CA ALA A 119 20.33 14.49 2.11
C ALA A 119 20.43 14.35 0.58
N ARG A 120 20.92 13.21 0.09
CA ARG A 120 20.94 12.90 -1.33
C ARG A 120 19.53 12.74 -1.88
N VAL A 121 18.66 11.98 -1.20
CA VAL A 121 17.25 11.88 -1.60
C VAL A 121 16.56 13.25 -1.56
N ARG A 122 16.82 14.05 -0.52
CA ARG A 122 16.27 15.41 -0.41
C ARG A 122 16.66 16.30 -1.60
N ARG A 123 17.87 16.15 -2.12
CA ARG A 123 18.42 16.94 -3.22
C ARG A 123 17.94 16.46 -4.59
N ASP A 124 17.92 15.15 -4.79
CA ASP A 124 17.78 14.54 -6.12
C ASP A 124 16.35 14.02 -6.40
N ALA A 125 15.50 13.91 -5.37
CA ALA A 125 14.14 13.40 -5.45
C ALA A 125 13.17 14.24 -4.59
N THR A 126 11.98 13.69 -4.30
CA THR A 126 11.01 14.30 -3.39
C THR A 126 10.98 13.59 -2.04
N ILE A 127 10.68 14.38 -1.01
CA ILE A 127 10.27 13.89 0.32
C ILE A 127 8.96 14.59 0.64
N ALA A 128 7.92 13.84 1.00
CA ALA A 128 6.58 14.39 1.26
C ALA A 128 5.99 15.16 0.06
N GLY A 129 6.31 14.73 -1.17
CA GLY A 129 5.91 15.41 -2.40
C GLY A 129 6.55 16.79 -2.59
N ARG A 130 7.62 17.11 -1.86
CA ARG A 130 8.34 18.39 -1.95
C ARG A 130 9.70 18.21 -2.62
N ARG A 131 9.99 19.08 -3.59
CA ARG A 131 11.27 19.11 -4.32
C ARG A 131 12.35 19.88 -3.56
N ALA A 132 13.60 19.81 -4.02
CA ALA A 132 14.69 20.65 -3.51
C ALA A 132 14.30 22.13 -3.48
N GLY A 133 14.55 22.81 -2.36
CA GLY A 133 14.20 24.22 -2.16
C GLY A 133 12.77 24.49 -1.66
N GLU A 134 11.86 23.53 -1.76
CA GLU A 134 10.51 23.64 -1.17
C GLU A 134 10.54 23.30 0.33
N PRO A 135 9.77 24.01 1.17
CA PRO A 135 9.68 23.70 2.59
C PRO A 135 9.06 22.32 2.80
N LEU A 136 9.72 21.49 3.63
CA LEU A 136 9.15 20.24 4.09
C LEU A 136 8.03 20.51 5.11
N PRO A 137 6.97 19.68 5.15
CA PRO A 137 5.96 19.78 6.20
C PRO A 137 6.55 19.50 7.59
N ASP A 138 5.99 20.10 8.63
CA ASP A 138 6.47 19.97 10.02
C ASP A 138 6.47 18.53 10.58
N TRP A 139 5.69 17.64 9.97
CA TRP A 139 5.65 16.22 10.33
C TRP A 139 6.78 15.39 9.71
N VAL A 140 7.60 15.98 8.82
CA VAL A 140 8.85 15.37 8.36
C VAL A 140 9.95 15.77 9.33
N VAL A 141 10.49 14.80 10.04
CA VAL A 141 11.54 15.01 11.03
C VAL A 141 12.90 15.09 10.34
N GLU A 142 13.65 16.16 10.59
CA GLU A 142 15.05 16.30 10.19
C GLU A 142 15.98 16.16 11.41
N ALA A 143 17.11 15.46 11.24
CA ALA A 143 18.14 15.36 12.26
C ALA A 143 19.56 15.19 11.66
N PRO A 144 20.62 15.69 12.33
CA PRO A 144 21.99 15.59 11.82
C PRO A 144 22.58 14.17 11.93
N THR A 145 21.98 13.29 12.73
CA THR A 145 22.44 11.91 12.95
C THR A 145 21.27 10.94 13.03
N LEU A 146 21.52 9.66 12.73
CA LEU A 146 20.51 8.60 12.86
C LEU A 146 20.02 8.44 14.30
N ALA A 147 20.91 8.56 15.29
CA ALA A 147 20.54 8.53 16.71
C ALA A 147 19.58 9.67 17.08
N ALA A 148 19.85 10.90 16.60
CA ALA A 148 18.96 12.03 16.84
C ALA A 148 17.62 11.88 16.09
N LEU A 149 17.64 11.29 14.89
CA LEU A 149 16.41 10.98 14.14
C LEU A 149 15.56 9.94 14.88
N ALA A 150 16.19 8.85 15.33
CA ALA A 150 15.55 7.78 16.10
C ALA A 150 14.89 8.31 17.37
N ALA A 151 15.60 9.14 18.13
CA ALA A 151 15.07 9.75 19.35
C ALA A 151 13.81 10.60 19.09
N LYS A 152 13.79 11.38 17.99
CA LYS A 152 12.62 12.19 17.62
C LYS A 152 11.44 11.37 17.10
N LEU A 153 11.70 10.21 16.49
CA LEU A 153 10.67 9.31 15.95
C LEU A 153 10.23 8.21 16.93
N GLY A 154 10.88 8.09 18.09
CA GLY A 154 10.59 7.01 19.06
C GLY A 154 11.05 5.63 18.59
N ILE A 155 12.16 5.56 17.85
CA ILE A 155 12.77 4.33 17.35
C ILE A 155 13.96 3.95 18.23
N ASP A 156 14.22 2.66 18.44
CA ASP A 156 15.46 2.20 19.09
C ASP A 156 16.69 2.63 18.27
N ALA A 157 17.49 3.56 18.81
CA ALA A 157 18.62 4.15 18.11
C ALA A 157 19.73 3.13 17.80
N PRO A 158 20.22 2.30 18.76
CA PRO A 158 21.22 1.28 18.47
C PRO A 158 20.80 0.30 17.36
N ALA A 159 19.55 -0.16 17.38
CA ALA A 159 19.00 -1.07 16.39
C ALA A 159 18.87 -0.38 15.02
N LEU A 160 18.38 0.85 14.97
CA LEU A 160 18.28 1.61 13.73
C LEU A 160 19.65 1.77 13.07
N GLU A 161 20.66 2.20 13.83
CA GLU A 161 22.00 2.35 13.27
C GLU A 161 22.59 1.02 12.80
N ALA A 162 22.33 -0.08 13.51
CA ALA A 162 22.75 -1.41 13.07
C ALA A 162 22.08 -1.81 11.75
N THR A 163 20.79 -1.54 11.61
CA THR A 163 20.02 -1.75 10.38
C THR A 163 20.57 -0.93 9.22
N VAL A 164 20.80 0.38 9.41
CA VAL A 164 21.34 1.25 8.36
C VAL A 164 22.77 0.84 7.99
N ARG A 165 23.62 0.49 8.97
CA ARG A 165 24.97 -0.03 8.70
C ARG A 165 24.93 -1.30 7.85
N ALA A 166 24.03 -2.24 8.15
CA ALA A 166 23.86 -3.46 7.38
C ALA A 166 23.35 -3.20 5.97
N PHE A 167 22.27 -2.41 5.85
CA PHE A 167 21.71 -1.99 4.57
C PHE A 167 22.76 -1.30 3.68
N ASN A 168 23.54 -0.37 4.24
CA ASN A 168 24.56 0.36 3.48
C ASN A 168 25.72 -0.53 2.99
N ARG A 169 26.03 -1.64 3.66
CA ARG A 169 27.00 -2.62 3.13
C ARG A 169 26.41 -3.31 1.91
N HIS A 170 25.22 -3.88 2.06
CA HIS A 170 24.47 -4.55 1.00
C HIS A 170 24.22 -3.65 -0.23
N ALA A 171 23.88 -2.38 0.01
CA ALA A 171 23.64 -1.43 -1.07
C ALA A 171 24.92 -1.10 -1.86
N ARG A 172 26.09 -1.05 -1.21
CA ARG A 172 27.38 -0.88 -1.91
C ARG A 172 27.75 -2.11 -2.75
N ASP A 173 27.36 -3.29 -2.28
CA ASP A 173 27.55 -4.55 -2.99
C ASP A 173 26.52 -4.74 -4.13
N GLY A 174 25.53 -3.83 -4.24
CA GLY A 174 24.47 -3.89 -5.24
C GLY A 174 23.48 -5.04 -5.05
N ARG A 175 23.40 -5.62 -3.84
CA ARG A 175 22.52 -6.76 -3.53
C ARG A 175 21.93 -6.63 -2.14
N ASP A 176 20.63 -6.82 -2.00
CA ASP A 176 19.96 -6.90 -0.71
C ASP A 176 19.58 -8.36 -0.39
N PRO A 177 20.46 -9.14 0.26
CA PRO A 177 20.21 -10.55 0.53
C PRO A 177 19.07 -10.80 1.53
N ARG A 178 18.57 -9.76 2.21
CA ARG A 178 17.53 -9.89 3.24
C ARG A 178 16.13 -9.79 2.65
N PHE A 179 15.93 -8.89 1.69
CA PHE A 179 14.61 -8.62 1.11
C PHE A 179 14.59 -8.61 -0.42
N HIS A 180 15.72 -8.91 -1.08
CA HIS A 180 15.81 -9.00 -2.54
C HIS A 180 15.45 -7.70 -3.27
N ARG A 181 15.62 -6.56 -2.60
CA ARG A 181 15.38 -5.23 -3.19
C ARG A 181 16.26 -5.01 -4.42
N GLY A 182 15.60 -4.68 -5.53
CA GLY A 182 16.24 -4.43 -6.82
C GLY A 182 16.43 -5.69 -7.67
N GLU A 183 16.07 -6.88 -7.21
CA GLU A 183 16.23 -8.11 -8.00
C GLU A 183 15.13 -8.27 -9.06
N SER A 184 13.92 -7.78 -8.78
CA SER A 184 12.78 -7.91 -9.69
C SER A 184 12.79 -6.84 -10.80
N HIS A 185 12.16 -7.15 -11.94
CA HIS A 185 11.92 -6.16 -13.01
C HIS A 185 11.01 -5.01 -12.53
N TYR A 186 10.05 -5.33 -11.65
CA TYR A 186 9.14 -4.33 -11.09
C TYR A 186 9.87 -3.33 -10.21
N ASP A 187 10.82 -3.80 -9.39
CA ASP A 187 11.59 -2.96 -8.47
C ASP A 187 12.32 -1.87 -9.24
N ARG A 188 13.00 -2.28 -10.32
CA ARG A 188 13.86 -1.42 -11.14
C ARG A 188 13.12 -0.66 -12.24
N PHE A 189 11.81 -0.83 -12.36
CA PHE A 189 11.03 -0.30 -13.50
C PHE A 189 11.61 -0.66 -14.87
N GLY A 190 12.21 -1.85 -14.98
CA GLY A 190 12.87 -2.31 -16.21
C GLY A 190 14.30 -1.80 -16.44
N GLU A 191 14.85 -0.99 -15.53
CA GLU A 191 16.24 -0.53 -15.61
C GLU A 191 17.22 -1.65 -15.22
N ASP A 192 18.37 -1.70 -15.89
CA ASP A 192 19.43 -2.66 -15.59
C ASP A 192 20.24 -2.27 -14.34
N ASP A 193 20.38 -0.97 -14.08
CA ASP A 193 21.17 -0.46 -12.96
C ASP A 193 20.39 -0.48 -11.64
N VAL A 194 20.72 -1.45 -10.79
CA VAL A 194 20.13 -1.60 -9.45
C VAL A 194 20.33 -0.36 -8.55
N ARG A 195 21.36 0.46 -8.81
CA ARG A 195 21.68 1.64 -7.99
C ARG A 195 20.58 2.70 -8.01
N GLY A 196 19.68 2.68 -9.01
CA GLY A 196 18.51 3.54 -9.06
C GLY A 196 17.52 3.29 -7.92
N VAL A 197 17.50 2.08 -7.37
CA VAL A 197 16.59 1.68 -6.28
C VAL A 197 17.30 1.14 -5.05
N LEU A 198 18.56 0.75 -5.14
CA LEU A 198 19.38 0.24 -4.04
C LEU A 198 20.64 1.09 -3.92
N GLY A 199 20.61 2.07 -3.02
CA GLY A 199 21.76 2.94 -2.73
C GLY A 199 21.88 3.19 -1.22
N PRO A 200 23.10 3.47 -0.71
CA PRO A 200 23.30 3.75 0.71
C PRO A 200 22.47 4.95 1.19
N LEU A 201 22.00 4.86 2.43
CA LEU A 201 21.43 5.95 3.24
C LEU A 201 22.54 6.44 4.17
N ALA A 202 23.26 7.49 3.78
CA ALA A 202 24.53 7.83 4.44
C ALA A 202 24.84 9.33 4.56
N GLU A 203 24.20 10.20 3.75
CA GLU A 203 24.50 11.63 3.73
C GLU A 203 23.61 12.40 4.73
N PRO A 204 24.15 12.97 5.84
CA PRO A 204 23.35 13.82 6.72
C PRO A 204 23.02 15.17 6.05
N PRO A 205 21.96 15.89 6.49
CA PRO A 205 20.99 15.46 7.51
C PRO A 205 20.11 14.29 7.04
N PHE A 206 19.59 13.56 8.02
CA PHE A 206 18.66 12.46 7.81
C PHE A 206 17.23 12.93 8.04
N TYR A 207 16.31 12.36 7.28
CA TYR A 207 14.90 12.69 7.31
C TYR A 207 14.07 11.45 7.65
N GLY A 208 12.95 11.64 8.33
CA GLY A 208 12.01 10.55 8.56
C GLY A 208 10.57 11.01 8.74
N ALA A 209 9.64 10.16 8.31
CA ALA A 209 8.21 10.40 8.43
C ALA A 209 7.46 9.12 8.76
N GLU A 210 6.45 9.22 9.63
CA GLU A 210 5.56 8.11 9.98
C GLU A 210 4.74 7.68 8.76
N LEU A 211 4.77 6.39 8.48
CA LEU A 211 3.95 5.73 7.48
C LEU A 211 2.72 5.10 8.14
N ALA A 212 1.63 5.09 7.39
CA ALA A 212 0.45 4.32 7.70
C ALA A 212 0.02 3.49 6.49
N VAL A 213 -0.91 2.58 6.73
CA VAL A 213 -1.54 1.75 5.72
C VAL A 213 -2.78 2.44 5.15
N GLY A 214 -2.84 2.54 3.83
CA GLY A 214 -4.00 2.96 3.06
C GLY A 214 -4.42 1.89 2.06
N ASP A 215 -5.45 2.18 1.26
CA ASP A 215 -5.87 1.30 0.18
C ASP A 215 -6.49 2.06 -0.99
N ILE A 216 -6.47 1.42 -2.16
CA ILE A 216 -7.05 1.93 -3.41
C ILE A 216 -8.51 1.45 -3.56
N GLY A 217 -9.06 0.82 -2.53
CA GLY A 217 -10.39 0.22 -2.50
C GLY A 217 -10.37 -1.25 -2.09
N THR A 218 -11.51 -1.74 -1.62
CA THR A 218 -11.73 -3.17 -1.41
C THR A 218 -11.90 -3.88 -2.75
N CYS A 219 -11.47 -5.14 -2.83
CA CYS A 219 -11.64 -5.96 -4.03
C CYS A 219 -12.69 -7.07 -3.87
N GLY A 220 -13.34 -7.12 -2.70
CA GLY A 220 -14.43 -8.04 -2.42
C GLY A 220 -15.80 -7.48 -2.76
N GLY A 221 -16.71 -8.38 -3.12
CA GLY A 221 -18.10 -8.06 -3.42
C GLY A 221 -18.90 -9.31 -3.77
N PRO A 222 -20.11 -9.14 -4.35
CA PRO A 222 -20.90 -10.23 -4.90
C PRO A 222 -20.09 -11.00 -5.94
N ARG A 223 -20.17 -12.33 -5.86
CA ARG A 223 -19.56 -13.21 -6.85
C ARG A 223 -20.34 -13.08 -8.16
N VAL A 224 -19.61 -12.96 -9.26
CA VAL A 224 -20.18 -12.95 -10.61
C VAL A 224 -19.60 -14.04 -11.49
N ASP A 225 -20.36 -14.46 -12.50
CA ASP A 225 -19.89 -15.33 -13.57
C ASP A 225 -19.14 -14.51 -14.67
N PRO A 226 -18.60 -15.17 -15.72
CA PRO A 226 -17.94 -14.48 -16.84
C PRO A 226 -18.84 -13.54 -17.67
N ARG A 227 -20.13 -13.45 -17.36
CA ARG A 227 -21.12 -12.55 -17.99
C ARG A 227 -21.56 -11.43 -17.04
N ALA A 228 -20.84 -11.23 -15.93
CA ALA A 228 -21.12 -10.25 -14.88
C ALA A 228 -22.43 -10.49 -14.10
N ARG A 229 -23.02 -11.68 -14.20
CA ARG A 229 -24.25 -12.05 -13.49
C ARG A 229 -23.96 -12.39 -12.04
N VAL A 230 -24.67 -11.78 -11.10
CA VAL A 230 -24.47 -12.06 -9.67
C VAL A 230 -25.02 -13.45 -9.32
N LEU A 231 -24.23 -14.24 -8.62
CA LEU A 231 -24.56 -15.61 -8.25
C LEU A 231 -25.01 -15.69 -6.79
N ASP A 232 -25.96 -16.58 -6.50
CA ASP A 232 -26.26 -17.04 -5.14
C ASP A 232 -25.23 -18.08 -4.66
N PRO A 233 -25.26 -18.49 -3.37
CA PRO A 233 -24.32 -19.49 -2.83
C PRO A 233 -24.37 -20.86 -3.51
N PHE A 234 -25.40 -21.16 -4.30
CA PHE A 234 -25.55 -22.39 -5.07
C PHE A 234 -25.09 -22.23 -6.53
N GLY A 235 -24.53 -21.07 -6.88
CA GLY A 235 -24.04 -20.77 -8.23
C GLY A 235 -25.14 -20.43 -9.22
N ARG A 236 -26.37 -20.14 -8.77
CA ARG A 236 -27.48 -19.75 -9.63
C ARG A 236 -27.49 -18.23 -9.80
N TRP A 237 -27.79 -17.77 -11.01
CA TRP A 237 -27.94 -16.34 -11.26
C TRP A 237 -29.14 -15.78 -10.49
N ILE A 238 -28.90 -14.72 -9.72
CA ILE A 238 -29.95 -13.86 -9.18
C ILE A 238 -30.48 -13.01 -10.33
N ARG A 239 -31.58 -13.47 -10.93
CA ARG A 239 -32.11 -12.92 -12.19
C ARG A 239 -32.24 -11.39 -12.14
N GLY A 240 -31.65 -10.73 -13.12
CA GLY A 240 -31.65 -9.27 -13.26
C GLY A 240 -30.55 -8.55 -12.46
N LEU A 241 -29.79 -9.25 -11.61
CA LEU A 241 -28.72 -8.65 -10.82
C LEU A 241 -27.35 -8.86 -11.47
N TYR A 242 -26.62 -7.76 -11.64
CA TYR A 242 -25.27 -7.70 -12.21
C TYR A 242 -24.38 -6.84 -11.31
N ALA A 243 -23.07 -7.11 -11.34
CA ALA A 243 -22.10 -6.31 -10.59
C ALA A 243 -20.80 -6.15 -11.38
N SER A 244 -20.10 -5.03 -11.15
CA SER A 244 -18.81 -4.73 -11.77
C SER A 244 -17.91 -3.91 -10.84
N GLY A 245 -16.63 -3.85 -11.18
CA GLY A 245 -15.57 -3.11 -10.51
C GLY A 245 -15.38 -3.55 -9.06
N ASN A 246 -15.01 -2.60 -8.20
CA ASN A 246 -14.78 -2.83 -6.76
C ASN A 246 -16.05 -3.25 -6.00
N ASN A 247 -17.22 -3.12 -6.64
CA ASN A 247 -18.48 -3.61 -6.11
C ASN A 247 -18.78 -5.05 -6.56
N ALA A 248 -17.87 -5.73 -7.25
CA ALA A 248 -17.95 -7.14 -7.58
C ALA A 248 -16.68 -7.85 -7.10
N GLY A 249 -16.81 -9.11 -6.67
CA GLY A 249 -15.67 -9.94 -6.24
C GLY A 249 -14.77 -10.39 -7.41
N ILE A 250 -14.52 -9.49 -8.37
CA ILE A 250 -13.81 -9.71 -9.64
C ILE A 250 -12.37 -9.18 -9.63
N GLY A 251 -11.84 -8.81 -8.46
CA GLY A 251 -10.43 -8.43 -8.34
C GLY A 251 -9.50 -9.50 -8.93
N SER A 252 -8.22 -9.15 -9.09
CA SER A 252 -7.16 -10.10 -9.50
C SER A 252 -7.33 -11.44 -8.75
N PRO A 253 -7.10 -12.61 -9.38
CA PRO A 253 -7.51 -13.90 -8.84
C PRO A 253 -6.98 -14.15 -7.42
N GLY A 254 -7.85 -13.89 -6.42
CA GLY A 254 -7.52 -14.03 -5.00
C GLY A 254 -6.93 -12.76 -4.39
N ALA A 255 -5.86 -12.94 -3.62
CA ALA A 255 -5.21 -11.91 -2.79
C ALA A 255 -4.04 -11.20 -3.50
N SER A 256 -3.91 -11.30 -4.82
CA SER A 256 -2.82 -10.67 -5.56
C SER A 256 -3.28 -9.36 -6.21
N TYR A 257 -2.32 -8.54 -6.63
CA TYR A 257 -2.58 -7.40 -7.48
C TYR A 257 -1.75 -7.50 -8.75
N GLY A 258 -2.39 -7.80 -9.88
CA GLY A 258 -1.71 -8.09 -11.15
C GLY A 258 -0.98 -6.91 -11.81
N GLY A 259 -0.99 -5.72 -11.21
CA GLY A 259 -0.32 -4.52 -11.71
C GLY A 259 -1.25 -3.34 -11.96
N GLY A 260 -0.66 -2.17 -12.21
CA GLY A 260 -1.40 -0.92 -12.46
C GLY A 260 -2.50 -1.13 -13.52
N GLY A 261 -3.72 -0.68 -13.23
CA GLY A 261 -4.90 -0.94 -14.07
C GLY A 261 -5.70 -2.18 -13.69
N GLY A 262 -5.23 -3.00 -12.74
CA GLY A 262 -5.94 -4.19 -12.23
C GLY A 262 -7.30 -3.92 -11.60
N THR A 263 -7.63 -2.66 -11.30
CA THR A 263 -8.96 -2.23 -10.84
C THR A 263 -9.85 -1.77 -12.00
N ILE A 264 -9.30 -0.92 -12.87
CA ILE A 264 -10.03 -0.25 -13.96
C ILE A 264 -10.37 -1.23 -15.09
N GLY A 265 -9.42 -2.09 -15.47
CA GLY A 265 -9.61 -3.08 -16.54
C GLY A 265 -10.83 -3.97 -16.26
N PRO A 266 -10.85 -4.72 -15.14
CA PRO A 266 -12.01 -5.53 -14.77
C PRO A 266 -13.30 -4.72 -14.63
N ALA A 267 -13.25 -3.50 -14.08
CA ALA A 267 -14.44 -2.66 -13.96
C ALA A 267 -15.07 -2.32 -15.32
N LEU A 268 -14.26 -1.92 -16.30
CA LEU A 268 -14.74 -1.58 -17.64
C LEU A 268 -15.23 -2.84 -18.37
N THR A 269 -14.48 -3.93 -18.31
CA THR A 269 -14.82 -5.19 -18.99
C THR A 269 -16.14 -5.78 -18.47
N PHE A 270 -16.31 -5.90 -17.15
CA PHE A 270 -17.53 -6.48 -16.58
C PHE A 270 -18.74 -5.54 -16.72
N ALA A 271 -18.54 -4.23 -16.72
CA ALA A 271 -19.62 -3.28 -17.02
C ALA A 271 -20.10 -3.42 -18.47
N TYR A 272 -19.18 -3.56 -19.42
CA TYR A 272 -19.50 -3.82 -20.83
C TYR A 272 -20.26 -5.14 -21.02
N LEU A 273 -19.81 -6.22 -20.36
CA LEU A 273 -20.49 -7.52 -20.41
C LEU A 273 -21.89 -7.47 -19.82
N ALA A 274 -22.07 -6.81 -18.67
CA ALA A 274 -23.38 -6.60 -18.07
C ALA A 274 -24.33 -5.83 -19.01
N GLY A 275 -23.84 -4.75 -19.64
CA GLY A 275 -24.62 -3.98 -20.62
C GLY A 275 -25.07 -4.80 -21.83
N ARG A 276 -24.19 -5.68 -22.34
CA ARG A 276 -24.53 -6.59 -23.46
C ARG A 276 -25.58 -7.64 -23.09
N GLU A 277 -25.50 -8.18 -21.89
CA GLU A 277 -26.47 -9.16 -21.40
C GLU A 277 -27.83 -8.50 -21.16
N LEU A 278 -27.86 -7.30 -20.57
CA LEU A 278 -29.08 -6.50 -20.40
C LEU A 278 -29.71 -6.14 -21.75
N GLY A 279 -28.92 -5.77 -22.75
CA GLY A 279 -29.43 -5.43 -24.09
C GLY A 279 -29.87 -6.62 -24.94
N SER A 280 -29.53 -7.85 -24.55
CA SER A 280 -29.92 -9.08 -25.27
C SER A 280 -31.00 -9.89 -24.55
N THR A 281 -31.36 -9.51 -23.32
CA THR A 281 -32.47 -10.11 -22.58
C THR A 281 -33.75 -9.32 -22.89
N PRO A 282 -34.80 -9.95 -23.44
CA PRO A 282 -36.07 -9.28 -23.73
C PRO A 282 -36.83 -8.84 -22.47
#